data_AF-A0A2W4LCW2-F1
#
_entry.id   AF-A0A2W4LCW2-F1
#
_cell.length_a   1.000
_cell.length_b   1.000
_cell.length_c   1.000
_cell.angle_alpha   90.00
_cell.angle_beta   90.00
_cell.angle_gamma   90.00
#
_symmetry.space_group_name_H-M   'P 1'
#
loop_
_entity.id
_entity.type
_entity.pdbx_description
1 polymer ?
#
loop_
_entity_poly.entity_id
_entity_poly.type
_entity_poly.pdbx_seq_one_letter_code
_entity_poly.pdbx_strand_id
1 'polypeptide(L)'
;MDNTSLNGRAEGAAPEGEHANGLRAYAALGRYLSADGWFPQPVEDTYSYRMFYSGESGELRCYAIVRVDLEQFLFYAVAGVRVPEERRLAAAEFITRANYGMRIGNFEMDFRDGEVRYKSSLDFEGELLSDNLIRNAIYPAVRIMDEYLPGLMKVAFGGKSPEEA
;
A
#
# COMPACT_ATOMS: atom_id res chain seq x y z
N MET A 1 9.87 -32.64 -39.34
CA MET A 1 9.06 -31.43 -39.52
C MET A 1 7.64 -31.85 -39.27
N ASP A 2 7.08 -31.46 -38.12
CA ASP A 2 5.67 -31.12 -38.04
C ASP A 2 5.48 -30.18 -36.86
N ASN A 3 4.85 -29.06 -37.18
CA ASN A 3 4.62 -27.88 -36.38
C ASN A 3 3.14 -27.85 -35.98
N THR A 4 2.80 -27.03 -34.99
CA THR A 4 1.44 -26.58 -34.61
C THR A 4 0.54 -27.65 -33.94
N SER A 5 -0.02 -27.48 -32.74
CA SER A 5 -0.46 -26.27 -32.03
C SER A 5 -0.57 -26.51 -30.52
N LEU A 6 0.19 -25.75 -29.73
CA LEU A 6 -0.05 -25.49 -28.31
C LEU A 6 -0.55 -24.06 -28.21
N ASN A 7 -1.86 -23.86 -28.02
CA ASN A 7 -2.41 -22.70 -27.31
C ASN A 7 -3.93 -22.81 -27.19
N GLY A 8 -4.38 -23.42 -26.10
CA GLY A 8 -5.68 -23.14 -25.51
C GLY A 8 -5.43 -22.48 -24.16
N ARG A 9 -5.23 -21.15 -24.15
CA ARG A 9 -5.31 -20.38 -22.91
C ARG A 9 -6.76 -20.43 -22.45
N ALA A 10 -7.04 -21.25 -21.44
CA ALA A 10 -8.29 -21.19 -20.72
C ALA A 10 -8.38 -19.80 -20.10
N GLU A 11 -9.34 -19.00 -20.55
CA GLU A 11 -9.89 -17.89 -19.77
C GLU A 11 -10.33 -18.49 -18.43
N GLY A 12 -9.60 -18.13 -17.37
CA GLY A 12 -9.78 -18.72 -16.05
C GLY A 12 -11.21 -18.49 -15.57
N ALA A 13 -11.94 -19.59 -15.36
CA ALA A 13 -13.25 -19.57 -14.72
C ALA A 13 -13.17 -18.79 -13.40
N ALA A 14 -14.23 -18.03 -13.09
CA ALA A 14 -14.33 -17.35 -11.82
C ALA A 14 -14.21 -18.38 -10.69
N PRO A 15 -13.48 -18.09 -9.60
CA PRO A 15 -13.42 -19.00 -8.47
C PRO A 15 -14.85 -19.20 -7.93
N GLU A 16 -15.34 -20.44 -7.97
CA GLU A 16 -16.56 -20.87 -7.29
C GLU A 16 -16.14 -21.54 -5.98
N GLY A 17 -16.52 -20.97 -4.84
CA GLY A 17 -16.10 -21.44 -3.52
C GLY A 17 -16.21 -20.38 -2.42
N GLU A 18 -15.90 -20.80 -1.19
CA GLU A 18 -15.78 -19.90 -0.03
C GLU A 18 -14.84 -18.73 -0.37
N HIS A 19 -15.23 -17.50 -0.03
CA HIS A 19 -14.50 -16.26 -0.32
C HIS A 19 -14.19 -15.98 -1.80
N ALA A 20 -15.01 -16.48 -2.73
CA ALA A 20 -14.88 -16.24 -4.17
C ALA A 20 -14.64 -14.76 -4.54
N ASN A 21 -15.32 -13.82 -3.86
CA ASN A 21 -15.18 -12.40 -4.15
C ASN A 21 -13.79 -11.86 -3.76
N GLY A 22 -13.29 -12.21 -2.57
CA GLY A 22 -11.93 -11.86 -2.13
C GLY A 22 -10.85 -12.43 -3.06
N LEU A 23 -11.01 -13.66 -3.55
CA LEU A 23 -10.08 -14.25 -4.52
C LEU A 23 -10.13 -13.52 -5.88
N ARG A 24 -11.33 -13.13 -6.33
CA ARG A 24 -11.47 -12.27 -7.53
C ARG A 24 -10.80 -10.91 -7.33
N ALA A 25 -10.91 -10.32 -6.14
CA ALA A 25 -10.28 -9.06 -5.79
C ALA A 25 -8.75 -9.15 -5.82
N TYR A 26 -8.16 -10.23 -5.28
CA TYR A 26 -6.71 -10.45 -5.38
C TYR A 26 -6.24 -10.57 -6.84
N ALA A 27 -6.98 -11.31 -7.67
CA ALA A 27 -6.68 -11.41 -9.10
C ALA A 27 -6.84 -10.06 -9.83
N ALA A 28 -7.86 -9.27 -9.48
CA ALA A 28 -8.07 -7.92 -10.04
C ALA A 28 -6.93 -6.98 -9.66
N LEU A 29 -6.52 -6.98 -8.40
CA LEU A 29 -5.37 -6.21 -7.91
C LEU A 29 -4.09 -6.56 -8.68
N GLY A 30 -3.78 -7.84 -8.85
CA GLY A 30 -2.59 -8.27 -9.60
C GLY A 30 -2.60 -7.80 -11.06
N ARG A 31 -3.75 -7.87 -11.73
CA ARG A 31 -3.92 -7.36 -13.10
C ARG A 31 -3.75 -5.85 -13.16
N TYR A 32 -4.40 -5.12 -12.27
CA TYR A 32 -4.29 -3.66 -12.18
C TYR A 32 -2.83 -3.23 -12.00
N LEU A 33 -2.15 -3.75 -10.98
CA LEU A 33 -0.77 -3.39 -10.65
C LEU A 33 0.19 -3.67 -11.81
N SER A 34 0.01 -4.79 -12.51
CA SER A 34 0.84 -5.14 -13.66
C SER A 34 0.59 -4.21 -14.85
N ALA A 35 -0.68 -3.89 -15.15
CA ALA A 35 -1.05 -3.01 -16.25
C ALA A 35 -0.64 -1.54 -16.02
N ASP A 36 -0.70 -1.09 -14.77
CA ASP A 36 -0.40 0.28 -14.34
C ASP A 36 1.10 0.48 -14.06
N GLY A 37 1.93 -0.57 -14.23
CA GLY A 37 3.40 -0.46 -14.22
C GLY A 37 4.05 -0.51 -12.83
N TRP A 38 3.40 -1.12 -11.84
CA TRP A 38 3.92 -1.23 -10.46
C TRP A 38 4.94 -2.35 -10.25
N PHE A 39 5.16 -3.21 -11.26
CA PHE A 39 6.06 -4.38 -11.18
C PHE A 39 5.86 -5.22 -9.90
N PRO A 40 4.62 -5.68 -9.62
CA PRO A 40 4.28 -6.30 -8.35
C PRO A 40 4.99 -7.64 -8.16
N GLN A 41 5.52 -7.86 -6.96
CA GLN A 41 6.09 -9.14 -6.54
C GLN A 41 5.14 -9.81 -5.54
N PRO A 42 4.55 -10.98 -5.85
CA PRO A 42 3.67 -11.67 -4.90
C PRO A 42 4.47 -12.08 -3.66
N VAL A 43 3.81 -12.02 -2.50
CA VAL A 43 4.38 -12.48 -1.23
C VAL A 43 3.84 -13.89 -0.94
N GLU A 44 4.74 -14.85 -0.78
CA GLU A 44 4.41 -16.26 -0.53
C GLU A 44 3.44 -16.43 0.65
N ASP A 45 2.54 -17.41 0.52
CA ASP A 45 1.53 -17.77 1.53
C ASP A 45 0.61 -16.63 2.00
N THR A 46 0.48 -15.57 1.19
CA THR A 46 -0.42 -14.45 1.46
C THR A 46 -1.15 -13.99 0.20
N TYR A 47 -2.22 -13.22 0.38
CA TYR A 47 -2.90 -12.51 -0.71
C TYR A 47 -2.37 -11.08 -0.81
N SER A 48 -1.06 -10.95 -1.03
CA SER A 48 -0.42 -9.64 -1.08
C SER A 48 0.69 -9.53 -2.11
N TYR A 49 0.93 -8.29 -2.53
CA TYR A 49 2.03 -7.90 -3.40
C TYR A 49 2.94 -6.92 -2.66
N ARG A 50 4.25 -7.02 -2.91
CA ARG A 50 5.28 -6.03 -2.59
C ARG A 50 5.68 -5.29 -3.86
N MET A 51 5.92 -3.99 -3.74
CA MET A 51 6.38 -3.12 -4.82
C MET A 51 7.21 -1.96 -4.25
N PHE A 52 7.79 -1.16 -5.14
CA PHE A 52 8.48 0.07 -4.81
C PHE A 52 7.86 1.23 -5.56
N TYR A 53 7.83 2.40 -4.94
CA TYR A 53 7.41 3.65 -5.56
C TYR A 53 8.54 4.67 -5.45
N SER A 54 8.96 5.21 -6.60
CA SER A 54 9.94 6.29 -6.64
C SER A 54 9.21 7.63 -6.63
N GLY A 55 9.13 8.26 -5.46
CA GLY A 55 8.59 9.60 -5.30
C GLY A 55 9.64 10.69 -5.53
N GLU A 56 9.23 11.95 -5.36
CA GLU A 56 10.13 13.11 -5.45
C GLU A 56 11.04 13.23 -4.22
N SER A 57 10.56 12.80 -3.05
CA SER A 57 11.26 12.91 -1.77
C SER A 57 12.02 11.65 -1.38
N GLY A 58 11.75 10.52 -2.03
CA GLY A 58 12.48 9.27 -1.82
C GLY A 58 11.77 8.04 -2.37
N GLU A 59 12.43 6.89 -2.22
CA GLU A 59 11.81 5.60 -2.51
C GLU A 59 10.96 5.13 -1.33
N LEU A 60 9.75 4.67 -1.63
CA LEU A 60 8.82 4.07 -0.69
C LEU A 60 8.71 2.58 -0.97
N ARG A 61 8.72 1.77 0.09
CA ARG A 61 8.34 0.36 -0.03
C ARG A 61 6.83 0.26 0.11
N CYS A 62 6.17 -0.42 -0.81
CA CYS A 62 4.72 -0.51 -0.83
C CYS A 62 4.23 -1.95 -0.71
N TYR A 63 3.09 -2.13 -0.04
CA TYR A 63 2.41 -3.41 0.12
C TYR A 63 0.93 -3.24 -0.23
N ALA A 64 0.41 -4.12 -1.08
CA ALA A 64 -0.99 -4.16 -1.47
C ALA A 64 -1.56 -5.51 -1.04
N ILE A 65 -2.55 -5.52 -0.15
CA ILE A 65 -3.01 -6.73 0.56
C ILE A 65 -4.52 -6.84 0.40
N VAL A 66 -4.99 -8.02 0.03
CA VAL A 66 -6.41 -8.37 0.08
C VAL A 66 -6.65 -9.31 1.25
N ARG A 67 -7.54 -8.93 2.18
CA ARG A 67 -8.08 -9.84 3.18
C ARG A 67 -9.25 -10.55 2.55
N VAL A 68 -8.97 -11.74 2.00
CA VAL A 68 -9.93 -12.50 1.19
C VAL A 68 -11.19 -12.88 1.96
N ASP A 69 -11.02 -13.20 3.24
CA ASP A 69 -12.08 -13.55 4.18
C ASP A 69 -13.01 -12.39 4.52
N LEU A 70 -12.45 -11.18 4.61
CA LEU A 70 -13.16 -9.98 5.03
C LEU A 70 -13.55 -9.06 3.89
N GLU A 71 -13.11 -9.34 2.66
CA GLU A 71 -13.34 -8.48 1.49
C GLU A 71 -12.82 -7.05 1.70
N GLN A 72 -11.60 -6.96 2.24
CA GLN A 72 -10.91 -5.68 2.49
C GLN A 72 -9.66 -5.56 1.65
N PHE A 73 -9.43 -4.35 1.12
CA PHE A 73 -8.18 -3.97 0.49
C PHE A 73 -7.40 -3.02 1.40
N LEU A 74 -6.13 -3.34 1.64
CA LEU A 74 -5.20 -2.50 2.38
C LEU A 74 -4.00 -2.18 1.49
N PHE A 75 -3.57 -0.93 1.52
CA PHE A 75 -2.36 -0.47 0.90
C PHE A 75 -1.50 0.27 1.91
N TYR A 76 -0.22 -0.11 1.99
CA TYR A 76 0.77 0.55 2.82
C TYR A 76 1.84 1.19 1.96
N ALA A 77 2.15 2.45 2.20
CA ALA A 77 3.35 3.13 1.71
C ALA A 77 4.29 3.37 2.90
N VAL A 78 5.43 2.68 2.92
CA VAL A 78 6.34 2.64 4.06
C VAL A 78 7.55 3.54 3.79
N ALA A 79 7.91 4.37 4.77
CA ALA A 79 9.13 5.17 4.72
C ALA A 79 10.36 4.27 4.54
N GLY A 80 11.32 4.71 3.72
CA GLY A 80 12.62 4.03 3.58
C GLY A 80 13.53 4.14 4.81
N VAL A 81 13.07 4.75 5.90
CA VAL A 81 13.83 5.03 7.11
C VAL A 81 13.05 4.62 8.36
N ARG A 82 13.78 4.37 9.45
CA ARG A 82 13.19 4.17 10.78
C ARG A 82 13.55 5.34 11.70
N VAL A 83 12.57 5.81 12.45
CA VAL A 83 12.72 6.90 13.41
C VAL A 83 13.55 6.42 14.62
N PRO A 84 14.65 7.12 14.98
CA PRO A 84 15.42 6.82 16.18
C PRO A 84 14.56 6.87 17.45
N GLU A 85 14.86 6.01 18.42
CA GLU A 85 14.05 5.83 19.64
C GLU A 85 13.77 7.16 20.36
N GLU A 86 14.80 7.98 20.52
CA GLU A 86 14.75 9.29 21.16
C GLU A 86 13.93 10.34 20.40
N ARG A 87 13.59 10.08 19.13
CA ARG A 87 12.78 10.96 18.27
C ARG A 87 11.37 10.42 18.00
N ARG A 88 11.03 9.21 18.46
CA ARG A 88 9.71 8.59 18.24
C ARG A 88 8.57 9.45 18.77
N LEU A 89 8.71 10.06 19.95
CA LEU A 89 7.65 10.94 20.48
C LEU A 89 7.39 12.16 19.57
N ALA A 90 8.46 12.80 19.08
CA ALA A 90 8.33 13.94 18.17
C ALA A 90 7.73 13.51 16.82
N ALA A 91 8.17 12.38 16.27
CA ALA A 91 7.60 11.84 15.03
C ALA A 91 6.13 11.45 15.19
N ALA A 92 5.73 10.87 16.33
CA ALA A 92 4.35 10.54 16.65
C ALA A 92 3.47 11.79 16.67
N GLU A 93 3.94 12.88 17.28
CA GLU A 93 3.22 14.14 17.28
C GLU A 93 3.09 14.69 15.84
N PHE A 94 4.18 14.69 15.07
CA PHE A 94 4.20 15.15 13.69
C PHE A 94 3.14 14.44 12.83
N ILE A 95 3.16 13.10 12.83
CA ILE A 95 2.20 12.32 12.03
C ILE A 95 0.77 12.45 12.57
N THR A 96 0.59 12.66 13.88
CA THR A 96 -0.74 12.87 14.47
C THR A 96 -1.34 14.21 14.05
N ARG A 97 -0.52 15.26 14.00
CA ARG A 97 -0.91 16.57 13.45
C ARG A 97 -1.23 16.47 11.97
N ALA A 98 -0.39 15.76 11.20
CA ALA A 98 -0.62 15.51 9.79
C ALA A 98 -1.96 14.78 9.54
N ASN A 99 -2.29 13.80 10.38
CA ASN A 99 -3.55 13.05 10.28
C ASN A 99 -4.80 13.92 10.48
N TYR A 100 -4.69 15.06 11.18
CA TYR A 100 -5.85 15.93 11.42
C TYR A 100 -6.32 16.59 10.11
N GLY A 101 -7.46 16.13 9.60
CA GLY A 101 -8.04 16.61 8.35
C GLY A 101 -7.77 15.70 7.13
N MET A 102 -7.02 14.61 7.30
CA MET A 102 -6.88 13.60 6.24
C MET A 102 -8.21 12.89 5.98
N ARG A 103 -8.56 12.76 4.70
CA ARG A 103 -9.85 12.20 4.27
C ARG A 103 -9.79 10.71 3.98
N ILE A 104 -8.69 10.24 3.39
CA ILE A 104 -8.50 8.84 3.00
C ILE A 104 -7.16 8.38 3.54
N GLY A 105 -7.20 7.39 4.43
CA GLY A 105 -6.02 6.83 5.07
C GLY A 105 -5.47 7.66 6.23
N ASN A 106 -4.35 7.19 6.77
CA ASN A 106 -3.66 7.81 7.90
C ASN A 106 -2.19 7.35 7.96
N PHE A 107 -1.35 8.15 8.60
CA PHE A 107 -0.04 7.72 9.06
C PHE A 107 -0.16 6.82 10.29
N GLU A 108 0.71 5.82 10.36
CA GLU A 108 0.95 4.93 11.49
C GLU A 108 2.45 4.89 11.79
N MET A 109 2.80 4.68 13.05
CA MET A 109 4.17 4.38 13.45
C MET A 109 4.20 3.21 14.42
N ASP A 110 5.10 2.26 14.19
CA ASP A 110 5.43 1.24 15.18
C ASP A 110 6.45 1.82 16.17
N PHE A 111 6.04 1.99 17.42
CA PHE A 111 6.92 2.52 18.46
C PHE A 111 8.06 1.58 18.86
N ARG A 112 8.02 0.30 18.48
CA ARG A 112 9.05 -0.68 18.83
C ARG A 112 10.31 -0.48 17.99
N ASP A 113 10.14 -0.21 16.69
CA ASP A 113 11.25 -0.10 15.74
C ASP A 113 11.34 1.25 15.02
N GLY A 114 10.31 2.10 15.12
CA GLY A 114 10.26 3.41 14.47
C GLY A 114 9.89 3.36 12.98
N GLU A 115 9.36 2.25 12.47
CA GLU A 115 8.78 2.20 11.12
C GLU A 115 7.59 3.16 11.03
N VAL A 116 7.61 4.04 10.03
CA VAL A 116 6.49 4.94 9.72
C VAL A 116 5.92 4.55 8.36
N ARG A 117 4.59 4.51 8.27
CA ARG A 117 3.90 4.20 7.02
C ARG A 117 2.61 4.99 6.89
N TYR A 118 2.17 5.20 5.65
CA TYR A 118 0.81 5.62 5.35
C TYR A 118 -0.04 4.39 5.02
N LYS A 119 -1.17 4.24 5.70
CA LYS A 119 -2.18 3.21 5.42
C LYS A 119 -3.34 3.83 4.67
N SER A 120 -3.74 3.21 3.58
CA SER A 120 -5.05 3.39 2.96
C SER A 120 -5.78 2.05 2.95
N SER A 121 -7.06 2.04 3.28
CA SER A 121 -7.83 0.80 3.28
C SER A 121 -9.29 1.07 2.94
N LEU A 122 -9.93 0.11 2.29
CA LEU A 122 -11.36 0.13 2.04
C LEU A 122 -11.93 -1.26 2.23
N ASP A 123 -13.14 -1.27 2.75
CA ASP A 123 -14.01 -2.44 2.77
C ASP A 123 -14.88 -2.40 1.52
N PHE A 124 -14.88 -3.49 0.75
CA PHE A 124 -15.69 -3.59 -0.47
C PHE A 124 -16.81 -4.62 -0.35
N GLU A 125 -17.05 -5.18 0.84
CA GLU A 125 -18.13 -6.12 1.20
C GLU A 125 -19.23 -6.35 0.13
N GLY A 126 -19.16 -7.49 -0.55
CA GLY A 126 -20.13 -7.92 -1.57
C GLY A 126 -19.99 -7.24 -2.94
N GLU A 127 -19.31 -6.10 -3.01
CA GLU A 127 -19.00 -5.37 -4.24
C GLU A 127 -17.71 -5.87 -4.90
N LEU A 128 -17.48 -5.49 -6.15
CA LEU A 128 -16.23 -5.80 -6.83
C LEU A 128 -15.16 -4.75 -6.48
N LEU A 129 -13.96 -5.23 -6.10
CA LEU A 129 -12.77 -4.37 -6.04
C LEU A 129 -12.38 -3.92 -7.45
N SER A 130 -12.95 -2.80 -7.88
CA SER A 130 -12.72 -2.23 -9.21
C SER A 130 -11.37 -1.51 -9.30
N ASP A 131 -10.87 -1.36 -10.53
CA ASP A 131 -9.65 -0.59 -10.83
C ASP A 131 -9.68 0.83 -10.27
N ASN A 132 -10.86 1.47 -10.25
CA ASN A 132 -11.02 2.81 -9.66
C ASN A 132 -10.85 2.79 -8.13
N LEU A 133 -11.39 1.78 -7.44
CA LEU A 133 -11.20 1.63 -5.99
C LEU A 133 -9.72 1.38 -5.67
N ILE A 134 -9.06 0.52 -6.44
CA ILE A 134 -7.61 0.24 -6.30
C ILE A 134 -6.80 1.52 -6.52
N ARG A 135 -7.01 2.21 -7.65
CA ARG A 135 -6.34 3.48 -8.00
C ARG A 135 -6.51 4.52 -6.89
N ASN A 136 -7.74 4.70 -6.42
CA ASN A 136 -8.09 5.72 -5.44
C ASN A 136 -7.56 5.40 -4.03
N ALA A 137 -7.27 4.13 -3.72
CA ALA A 137 -6.61 3.77 -2.48
C ALA A 137 -5.08 3.91 -2.55
N ILE A 138 -4.47 3.58 -3.69
CA ILE A 138 -3.01 3.55 -3.86
C ILE A 138 -2.41 4.94 -4.03
N TYR A 139 -2.89 5.72 -5.01
CA TYR A 139 -2.20 6.96 -5.39
C TYR A 139 -2.21 8.04 -4.31
N PRO A 140 -3.31 8.29 -3.58
CA PRO A 140 -3.27 9.22 -2.47
C PRO A 140 -2.27 8.81 -1.39
N ALA A 141 -2.14 7.51 -1.10
CA ALA A 141 -1.22 7.02 -0.08
C ALA A 141 0.25 7.31 -0.40
N VAL A 142 0.69 6.98 -1.63
CA VAL A 142 2.08 7.26 -2.02
C VAL A 142 2.37 8.74 -2.14
N ARG A 143 1.44 9.55 -2.67
CA ARG A 143 1.63 11.00 -2.78
C ARG A 143 1.72 11.68 -1.43
N ILE A 144 0.83 11.33 -0.49
CA ILE A 144 0.84 11.94 0.85
C ILE A 144 2.09 11.48 1.62
N MET A 145 2.46 10.21 1.53
CA MET A 145 3.69 9.71 2.15
C MET A 145 4.92 10.47 1.61
N ASP A 146 5.02 10.64 0.28
CA ASP A 146 6.12 11.34 -0.37
C ASP A 146 6.16 12.85 -0.02
N GLU A 147 5.00 13.51 0.03
CA GLU A 147 4.87 14.92 0.40
C GLU A 147 5.34 15.21 1.84
N TYR A 148 5.00 14.32 2.78
CA TYR A 148 5.34 14.48 4.20
C TYR A 148 6.71 13.88 4.57
N LEU A 149 7.32 13.08 3.69
CA LEU A 149 8.60 12.43 3.95
C LEU A 149 9.70 13.44 4.33
N PRO A 150 9.88 14.61 3.67
CA PRO A 150 10.86 15.60 4.07
C PRO A 150 10.62 16.17 5.48
N GLY A 151 9.36 16.38 5.86
CA GLY A 151 8.98 16.85 7.20
C GLY A 151 9.33 15.79 8.26
N LEU A 152 8.97 14.53 7.99
CA LEU A 152 9.34 13.41 8.84
C LEU A 152 10.86 13.31 9.00
N MET A 153 11.64 13.47 7.93
CA MET A 153 13.10 13.44 8.00
C MET A 153 13.67 14.56 8.87
N LYS A 154 13.13 15.79 8.78
CA LYS A 154 13.55 16.91 9.62
C LYS A 154 13.24 16.68 11.10
N VAL A 155 12.09 16.08 11.41
CA VAL A 155 11.72 15.73 12.79
C VAL A 155 12.57 14.56 13.29
N ALA A 156 12.75 13.52 12.50
CA ALA A 156 13.46 12.31 12.91
C ALA A 156 14.99 12.50 13.01
N PHE A 157 15.59 13.34 12.15
CA PHE A 157 17.05 13.45 12.05
C PHE A 157 17.58 14.90 12.07
N GLY A 158 16.74 15.90 11.78
CA GLY A 158 17.13 17.31 11.69
C GLY A 158 16.91 18.12 12.97
N GLY A 159 16.39 17.54 14.04
CA GLY A 159 16.16 18.22 15.33
C GLY A 159 14.98 19.21 15.34
N LYS A 160 14.26 19.38 14.21
CA LYS A 160 13.14 20.31 14.08
C LYS A 160 11.96 19.88 14.96
N SER A 161 11.18 20.85 15.45
CA SER A 161 9.96 20.55 16.20
C SER A 161 8.84 20.05 15.26
N PRO A 162 7.89 19.24 15.75
CA PRO A 162 6.76 18.76 14.94
C PRO A 162 5.86 19.88 14.38
N GLU A 163 5.74 21.00 15.09
CA GLU A 163 4.90 22.15 14.69
C GLU A 163 5.53 22.95 13.54
N GLU A 164 6.85 23.07 13.54
CA GLU A 164 7.56 23.84 12.52
C GLU A 164 7.80 23.03 11.23
N ALA A 165 7.75 21.69 11.34
CA ALA A 165 8.30 20.71 10.39
C ALA A 165 7.87 20.89 8.94
#